data_AF-A0A1G7YNC8-F1
#
_entry.id   AF-A0A1G7YNC8-F1
#
_cell.length_a   1.000
_cell.length_b   1.000
_cell.length_c   1.000
_cell.angle_alpha   90.00
_cell.angle_beta   90.00
_cell.angle_gamma   90.00
#
_symmetry.space_group_name_H-M   'P 1'
#
loop_
_entity.id
_entity.type
_entity.pdbx_description
1 polymer ?
#
loop_
_entity_poly.entity_id
_entity_poly.type
_entity_poly.pdbx_seq_one_letter_code
_entity_poly.pdbx_strand_id
1 'polypeptide(L)'
;MTRLEKIKYLEQFLHQTEENYADTFKADITMFFDDNFSEENSQLLFLDNLNSKQEIEIWVDKLTSRFVLKFDSEFETENDFIYNYLENG
;
A
#
# COMPACT_ATOMS: atom_id res chain seq x y z
N MET A 1 -7.41 2.97 -16.70
CA MET A 1 -7.41 4.02 -15.66
C MET A 1 -6.19 4.88 -15.84
N THR A 2 -6.32 6.19 -15.68
CA THR A 2 -5.18 7.12 -15.62
C THR A 2 -4.44 6.96 -14.30
N ARG A 3 -3.19 7.45 -14.22
CA ARG A 3 -2.38 7.38 -12.99
C ARG A 3 -3.07 8.09 -11.83
N LEU A 4 -3.56 9.32 -12.04
CA LEU A 4 -4.37 10.04 -11.07
C LEU A 4 -5.59 9.25 -10.56
N GLU A 5 -6.31 8.55 -11.43
CA GLU A 5 -7.45 7.71 -11.02
C GLU A 5 -7.02 6.55 -10.13
N LYS A 6 -5.87 5.92 -10.42
CA LYS A 6 -5.31 4.83 -9.60
C LYS A 6 -4.87 5.34 -8.23
N ILE A 7 -4.20 6.48 -8.18
CA ILE A 7 -3.74 7.10 -6.93
C ILE A 7 -4.92 7.44 -6.02
N LYS A 8 -5.94 8.12 -6.56
CA LYS A 8 -7.18 8.42 -5.81
C LYS A 8 -7.88 7.16 -5.35
N TYR A 9 -7.87 6.12 -6.17
CA TYR A 9 -8.48 4.85 -5.79
C TYR A 9 -7.74 4.16 -4.65
N LEU A 10 -6.39 4.12 -4.72
CA LEU A 10 -5.55 3.58 -3.66
C LEU A 10 -5.78 4.35 -2.35
N GLU A 11 -5.74 5.69 -2.40
CA GLU A 11 -6.02 6.54 -1.24
C GLU A 11 -7.39 6.20 -0.63
N GLN A 12 -8.44 6.15 -1.44
CA GLN A 12 -9.78 5.79 -0.97
C GLN A 12 -9.83 4.40 -0.34
N PHE A 13 -9.14 3.43 -0.94
CA PHE A 13 -9.12 2.05 -0.47
C PHE A 13 -8.36 1.88 0.84
N LEU A 14 -7.24 2.60 1.02
CA LEU A 14 -6.47 2.59 2.27
C LEU A 14 -7.21 3.28 3.41
N HIS A 15 -8.04 4.29 3.11
CA HIS A 15 -8.88 4.98 4.10
C HIS A 15 -10.23 4.30 4.36
N GLN A 16 -10.51 3.15 3.74
CA GLN A 16 -11.71 2.39 4.08
C GLN A 16 -11.63 1.86 5.51
N THR A 17 -12.79 1.74 6.15
CA THR A 17 -12.92 1.20 7.51
C THR A 17 -12.26 -0.16 7.62
N GLU A 18 -11.53 -0.39 8.71
CA GLU A 18 -10.94 -1.68 9.05
C GLU A 18 -12.04 -2.74 9.24
N GLU A 19 -12.10 -3.73 8.36
CA GLU A 19 -13.02 -4.86 8.48
C GLU A 19 -12.34 -6.06 9.17
N ASN A 20 -11.00 -6.15 9.09
CA ASN A 20 -10.22 -7.24 9.66
C ASN A 20 -8.86 -6.76 10.22
N TYR A 21 -8.13 -7.65 10.90
CA TYR A 21 -6.82 -7.33 11.49
C TYR A 21 -5.77 -6.92 10.45
N ALA A 22 -5.78 -7.49 9.24
CA ALA A 22 -4.84 -7.07 8.20
C ALA A 22 -5.10 -5.61 7.74
N ASP A 23 -6.35 -5.14 7.85
CA ASP A 23 -6.71 -3.78 7.48
C ASP A 23 -6.10 -2.72 8.42
N THR A 24 -5.71 -3.07 9.65
CA THR A 24 -5.05 -2.11 10.56
C THR A 24 -3.75 -1.58 9.97
N PHE A 25 -3.07 -2.39 9.13
CA PHE A 25 -1.84 -2.00 8.44
C PHE A 25 -2.08 -1.05 7.26
N LYS A 26 -3.33 -0.80 6.84
CA LYS A 26 -3.62 0.21 5.81
C LYS A 26 -3.23 1.61 6.27
N ALA A 27 -3.37 1.91 7.57
CA ALA A 27 -2.93 3.16 8.15
C ALA A 27 -1.40 3.34 8.04
N ASP A 28 -0.64 2.27 8.31
CA ASP A 28 0.82 2.28 8.17
C ASP A 28 1.26 2.47 6.71
N ILE A 29 0.53 1.86 5.76
CA ILE A 29 0.76 2.06 4.32
C ILE A 29 0.50 3.52 3.91
N THR A 30 -0.58 4.12 4.40
CA THR A 30 -0.88 5.54 4.17
C THR A 30 0.23 6.44 4.72
N MET A 31 0.68 6.14 5.95
CA MET A 31 1.74 6.89 6.62
C MET A 31 3.09 6.75 5.91
N PHE A 32 3.40 5.58 5.33
CA PHE A 32 4.61 5.37 4.53
C PHE A 32 4.70 6.30 3.32
N PHE A 33 3.56 6.66 2.74
CA PHE A 33 3.50 7.63 1.64
C PHE A 33 3.45 9.09 2.13
N ASP A 34 3.64 9.35 3.42
CA ASP A 34 3.51 10.67 4.06
C ASP A 34 2.14 11.34 3.74
N ASP A 35 1.07 10.54 3.61
CA ASP A 35 -0.25 10.98 3.13
C ASP A 35 -0.20 11.69 1.74
N ASN A 36 0.90 11.54 0.99
CA ASN A 36 1.16 12.21 -0.27
C ASN A 36 0.70 11.37 -1.46
N PHE A 37 -0.62 11.40 -1.71
CA PHE A 37 -1.25 10.78 -2.88
C PHE A 37 -1.25 11.71 -4.11
N SER A 38 -0.05 12.15 -4.52
CA SER A 38 0.19 12.97 -5.70
C SER A 38 0.84 12.19 -6.84
N GLU A 39 0.60 12.59 -8.09
CA GLU A 39 1.31 12.05 -9.27
C GLU A 39 2.82 12.36 -9.24
N GLU A 40 3.24 13.34 -8.44
CA GLU A 40 4.65 13.67 -8.22
C GLU A 40 5.35 12.71 -7.24
N ASN A 41 4.59 11.92 -6.47
CA ASN A 41 5.17 10.94 -5.55
C ASN A 41 5.75 9.77 -6.35
N SER A 42 7.08 9.63 -6.31
CA SER A 42 7.81 8.55 -6.98
C SER A 42 7.54 7.18 -6.36
N GLN A 43 7.19 7.11 -5.08
CA GLN A 43 6.85 5.84 -4.41
C GLN A 43 5.54 5.25 -4.97
N LEU A 44 4.70 6.06 -5.64
CA LEU A 44 3.45 5.61 -6.28
C LEU A 44 3.65 5.17 -7.74
N LEU A 45 4.89 5.15 -8.26
CA LEU A 45 5.16 4.71 -9.63
C LEU A 45 4.81 3.24 -9.88
N PHE A 46 4.78 2.39 -8.84
CA PHE A 46 4.35 0.99 -8.99
C PHE A 46 2.91 0.87 -9.53
N LEU A 47 2.05 1.87 -9.27
CA LEU A 47 0.68 1.91 -9.78
C LEU A 47 0.62 1.96 -11.31
N ASP A 48 1.67 2.43 -11.98
CA ASP A 48 1.71 2.46 -13.45
C ASP A 48 1.63 1.05 -14.05
N ASN A 49 2.12 0.04 -13.33
CA ASN A 49 2.06 -1.37 -13.74
C ASN A 49 0.72 -2.06 -13.45
N LEU A 50 -0.17 -1.44 -12.65
CA LEU A 50 -1.48 -1.98 -12.33
C LEU A 50 -2.52 -1.44 -13.31
N ASN A 51 -3.32 -2.30 -13.94
CA ASN A 51 -4.22 -1.91 -15.03
C ASN A 51 -5.67 -1.68 -14.55
N SER A 52 -6.00 -2.11 -13.35
CA SER A 52 -7.37 -2.14 -12.81
C SER A 52 -7.43 -1.86 -11.31
N LYS A 53 -8.63 -1.46 -10.85
CA LYS A 53 -8.95 -1.30 -9.42
C LYS A 53 -8.70 -2.59 -8.62
N GLN A 54 -9.10 -3.71 -9.21
CA GLN A 54 -8.92 -5.03 -8.61
C GLN A 54 -7.44 -5.38 -8.41
N GLU A 55 -6.55 -4.99 -9.32
CA GLU A 55 -5.10 -5.19 -9.13
C GLU A 55 -4.54 -4.32 -8.00
N ILE A 56 -5.08 -3.13 -7.77
CA ILE A 56 -4.72 -2.27 -6.64
C ILE A 56 -5.15 -2.93 -5.32
N GLU A 57 -6.39 -3.42 -5.25
CA GLU A 57 -6.91 -4.15 -4.08
C GLU A 57 -6.06 -5.40 -3.79
N ILE A 58 -5.80 -6.23 -4.81
CA ILE A 58 -4.95 -7.42 -4.68
C ILE A 58 -3.55 -7.06 -4.22
N TRP A 59 -2.99 -5.92 -4.67
CA TRP A 59 -1.67 -5.47 -4.26
C TRP A 59 -1.65 -5.11 -2.77
N VAL A 60 -2.65 -4.34 -2.31
CA VAL A 60 -2.80 -3.95 -0.89
C VAL A 60 -3.05 -5.19 -0.03
N ASP A 61 -3.95 -6.08 -0.43
CA ASP A 61 -4.27 -7.31 0.31
C ASP A 61 -3.05 -8.23 0.46
N LYS A 62 -2.20 -8.32 -0.58
CA LYS A 62 -0.96 -9.07 -0.49
C LYS A 62 0.04 -8.43 0.47
N LEU A 63 0.14 -7.10 0.47
CA LEU A 63 1.02 -6.37 1.39
C LEU A 63 0.56 -6.57 2.84
N THR A 64 -0.71 -6.31 3.13
CA THR A 64 -1.27 -6.47 4.48
C THR A 64 -1.25 -7.92 4.95
N SER A 65 -1.49 -8.89 4.06
CA SER A 65 -1.33 -10.31 4.38
C SER A 65 0.12 -10.67 4.69
N ARG A 66 1.09 -10.11 3.96
CA ARG A 66 2.51 -10.30 4.26
C ARG A 66 2.89 -9.65 5.58
N PHE A 67 2.34 -8.48 5.91
CA PHE A 67 2.49 -7.86 7.23
C PHE A 67 2.10 -8.84 8.33
N VAL A 68 0.87 -9.37 8.29
CA VAL A 68 0.38 -10.34 9.30
C VAL A 68 1.26 -11.59 9.40
N LEU A 69 1.84 -12.06 8.30
CA LEU A 69 2.57 -13.34 8.25
C LEU A 69 4.07 -13.23 8.53
N LYS A 70 4.68 -12.09 8.19
CA LYS A 70 6.15 -11.96 8.12
C LYS A 70 6.71 -10.75 8.86
N PHE A 71 5.90 -9.73 9.13
CA PHE A 71 6.38 -8.54 9.81
C PHE A 71 6.83 -8.90 11.23
N ASP A 72 8.04 -8.51 11.57
CA ASP A 72 8.61 -8.70 12.90
C ASP A 72 9.17 -7.37 13.40
N SER A 73 8.43 -6.75 14.33
CA SER A 73 8.75 -5.44 14.88
C SER A 73 10.00 -5.42 15.76
N GLU A 74 10.59 -6.58 16.10
CA GLU A 74 11.90 -6.64 16.75
C GLU A 74 13.07 -6.46 15.76
N PHE A 75 12.84 -6.71 14.46
CA PHE A 75 13.90 -6.74 13.44
C PHE A 75 13.76 -5.67 12.35
N GLU A 76 12.55 -5.20 12.04
CA GLU A 76 12.31 -4.21 11.00
C GLU A 76 11.16 -3.26 11.37
N THR A 77 11.12 -2.09 10.74
CA THR A 77 9.99 -1.14 10.85
C THR A 77 8.98 -1.38 9.74
N GLU A 78 7.74 -0.92 9.94
CA GLU A 78 6.67 -0.99 8.94
C GLU A 78 7.10 -0.32 7.63
N ASN A 79 7.82 0.81 7.74
CA ASN A 79 8.35 1.53 6.59
C ASN A 79 9.40 0.70 5.83
N ASP A 80 10.33 0.04 6.54
CA ASP A 80 11.33 -0.83 5.92
C ASP A 80 10.66 -2.02 5.22
N PHE A 81 9.62 -2.59 5.84
CA PHE A 81 8.84 -3.70 5.30
C PHE A 81 8.12 -3.31 4.00
N ILE A 82 7.43 -2.16 4.00
CA ILE A 82 6.70 -1.64 2.83
C ILE A 82 7.70 -1.30 1.71
N TYR A 83 8.81 -0.65 2.06
CA TYR A 83 9.87 -0.35 1.10
C TYR A 83 10.44 -1.64 0.47
N ASN A 84 10.73 -2.65 1.29
CA ASN A 84 11.21 -3.95 0.79
C ASN A 84 10.20 -4.60 -0.17
N TYR A 85 8.92 -4.54 0.16
CA TYR A 85 7.85 -5.06 -0.68
C TYR A 85 7.69 -4.28 -1.99
N LEU A 86 7.90 -2.97 -2.00
CA LEU A 86 7.88 -2.18 -3.25
C LEU A 86 9.04 -2.56 -4.19
N GLU A 87 10.22 -2.81 -3.63
CA GLU A 87 11.44 -3.13 -4.40
C GLU A 87 11.53 -4.62 -4.82
N ASN A 88 11.01 -5.54 -4.00
CA ASN A 88 11.22 -7.00 -4.17
C ASN A 88 9.92 -7.84 -4.17
N GLY A 89 8.75 -7.19 -4.11
CA GLY A 89 7.43 -7.80 -3.86
C GLY A 89 6.89 -8.71 -4.96
#